data_AF-A0A7W0KR44-F1
#
_entry.id   AF-A0A7W0KR44-F1
#
_cell.length_a   1.000
_cell.length_b   1.000
_cell.length_c   1.000
_cell.angle_alpha   90.00
_cell.angle_beta   90.00
_cell.angle_gamma   90.00
#
_symmetry.space_group_name_H-M   'P 1'
#
loop_
_entity.id
_entity.type
_entity.pdbx_description
1 polymer ?
#
loop_
_entity_poly.entity_id
_entity_poly.type
_entity_poly.pdbx_seq_one_letter_code
_entity_poly.pdbx_strand_id
1 'polypeptide(L)'
;SSSALDDKVVDAALGLPDASEGGVTATSSRRIPGGLANRAIAAIDGDPDTWWSPGFLGQRREYVDYVTAEPITVDRLALTVLNDGRHSVPRVLQVAVGDSSGEDQVQEVTLPAIDDQEAANASHTFNVRLDRPASGTHVRVTVADRADAVREVQTLDWITGRSIVMPIGIVELGIEGLTAPPLPARMDVSCRPNLVEVDGTPVPVSLRGTTADMLAGRAVEVVACPTEALSLPAGRTTLRTTAGSFTGLDLDRVVLRSAAGGRADVGAGTIVTATSPGAGRPDVRVDREGRTKIDLTVTGADDAFWLVLGQSHNTGWTATADGKDLGEPILVDGYANGWEVPPGQTISVHLEWTPQKVVWAAVAASVLFVLLALALVAWPRRAGAGGEDDQWLPLDARPSMAQPFRFGRLLRYAGPAPSRFALVATVAASLLLGAAAIGPVPGLALAAAAVLALRVPRSRPLLTIGGPLLLAGSAGFLVFRQLVSRYPTGFDWPTYYEVVHQPAWTAVAMIALDVVVDRCWLRRWWPTEDSPT
;
A
#
# COMPACT_ATOMS: atom_id res chain seq x y z
N SER A 1 -7.35 10.89 -16.48
CA SER A 1 -5.92 11.20 -16.21
C SER A 1 -5.66 12.69 -16.46
N SER A 2 -6.00 13.53 -15.49
CA SER A 2 -6.09 14.99 -15.66
C SER A 2 -4.75 15.74 -15.66
N SER A 3 -3.63 15.08 -15.35
CA SER A 3 -2.32 15.72 -15.17
C SER A 3 -1.63 16.17 -16.48
N ALA A 4 -2.15 15.76 -17.64
CA ALA A 4 -1.56 16.06 -18.96
C ALA A 4 -2.56 16.69 -19.95
N LEU A 5 -3.73 17.10 -19.46
CA LEU A 5 -4.72 17.83 -20.26
C LEU A 5 -4.15 19.18 -20.71
N ASP A 6 -4.45 19.63 -21.91
CA ASP A 6 -4.09 20.98 -22.36
C ASP A 6 -4.88 22.04 -21.55
N ASP A 7 -4.25 23.17 -21.21
CA ASP A 7 -4.84 24.18 -20.31
C ASP A 7 -6.16 24.72 -20.90
N LYS A 8 -6.18 25.02 -22.20
CA LYS A 8 -7.39 25.49 -22.91
C LYS A 8 -8.58 24.53 -22.85
N VAL A 9 -8.32 23.22 -22.76
CA VAL A 9 -9.39 22.21 -22.64
C VAL A 9 -10.01 22.26 -21.25
N VAL A 10 -9.19 22.49 -20.22
CA VAL A 10 -9.67 22.68 -18.85
C VAL A 10 -10.43 24.00 -18.73
N ASP A 11 -9.90 25.09 -19.31
CA ASP A 11 -10.54 26.41 -19.28
C ASP A 11 -11.91 26.39 -19.99
N ALA A 12 -12.01 25.73 -21.16
CA ALA A 12 -13.28 25.52 -21.85
C ALA A 12 -14.27 24.67 -21.02
N ALA A 13 -13.79 23.64 -20.31
CA ALA A 13 -14.63 22.84 -19.42
C ALA A 13 -15.16 23.64 -18.21
N LEU A 14 -14.40 24.65 -17.76
CA LEU A 14 -14.78 25.58 -16.71
C LEU A 14 -15.67 26.74 -17.21
N GLY A 15 -15.91 26.82 -18.52
CA GLY A 15 -16.75 27.84 -19.14
C GLY A 15 -16.05 29.19 -19.32
N LEU A 16 -14.72 29.22 -19.38
CA LEU A 16 -13.98 30.41 -19.76
C LEU A 16 -14.00 30.58 -21.28
N PRO A 17 -14.36 31.76 -21.81
CA PRO A 17 -14.35 32.02 -23.23
C PRO A 17 -12.93 32.09 -23.77
N ASP A 18 -12.69 31.47 -24.92
CA ASP A 18 -11.41 31.54 -25.62
C ASP A 18 -11.27 32.83 -26.44
N ALA A 19 -10.13 33.05 -27.10
CA ALA A 19 -9.88 34.25 -27.90
C ALA A 19 -10.91 34.45 -29.04
N SER A 20 -11.46 33.37 -29.61
CA SER A 20 -12.45 33.45 -30.68
C SER A 20 -13.84 33.87 -30.17
N GLU A 21 -14.08 33.70 -28.88
CA GLU A 21 -15.30 34.10 -28.17
C GLU A 21 -15.15 35.45 -27.46
N GLY A 22 -14.06 36.19 -27.70
CA GLY A 22 -13.79 37.48 -27.07
C GLY A 22 -13.04 37.40 -25.73
N GLY A 23 -12.61 36.21 -25.32
CA GLY A 23 -11.78 36.00 -24.13
C GLY A 23 -10.29 35.87 -24.45
N VAL A 24 -9.61 34.96 -23.75
CA VAL A 24 -8.17 34.70 -23.90
C VAL A 24 -7.93 33.20 -23.98
N THR A 25 -7.23 32.75 -25.01
CA THR A 25 -6.77 31.36 -25.07
C THR A 25 -5.42 31.27 -24.37
N ALA A 26 -5.38 30.66 -23.19
CA ALA A 26 -4.16 30.46 -22.41
C ALA A 26 -3.65 29.01 -22.54
N THR A 27 -2.36 28.83 -22.81
CA THR A 27 -1.69 27.53 -22.85
C THR A 27 -0.30 27.61 -22.22
N SER A 28 0.26 26.47 -21.82
CA SER A 28 1.60 26.39 -21.24
C SER A 28 2.37 25.19 -21.77
N SER A 29 3.70 25.22 -21.61
CA SER A 29 4.57 24.07 -21.91
C SER A 29 4.13 22.81 -21.17
N ARG A 30 3.75 22.99 -19.90
CA ARG A 30 3.22 21.99 -18.98
C ARG A 30 2.75 22.69 -17.70
N ARG A 31 2.09 21.91 -16.83
CA ARG A 31 1.73 22.30 -15.47
C ARG A 31 2.14 21.25 -14.44
N ILE A 32 2.19 21.66 -13.17
CA ILE A 32 2.44 20.75 -12.06
C ILE A 32 1.39 19.62 -12.05
N PRO A 33 1.79 18.34 -11.97
CA PRO A 33 0.86 17.23 -11.99
C PRO A 33 -0.23 17.36 -10.90
N GLY A 34 -1.50 17.26 -11.31
CA GLY A 34 -2.65 17.40 -10.41
C GLY A 34 -3.01 18.85 -10.04
N GLY A 35 -2.16 19.82 -10.36
CA GLY A 35 -2.43 21.25 -10.12
C GLY A 35 -3.37 21.83 -11.15
N LEU A 36 -4.67 21.48 -11.09
CA LEU A 36 -5.66 22.10 -11.96
C LEU A 36 -5.66 23.62 -11.79
N ALA A 37 -5.43 24.17 -10.60
CA ALA A 37 -5.36 25.62 -10.40
C ALA A 37 -4.10 26.29 -10.97
N ASN A 38 -3.06 25.53 -11.37
CA ASN A 38 -1.75 26.07 -11.76
C ASN A 38 -1.54 26.16 -13.27
N ARG A 39 -2.60 26.52 -14.01
CA ARG A 39 -2.61 26.67 -15.48
C ARG A 39 -2.08 28.04 -15.90
N ALA A 40 -1.80 28.22 -17.19
CA ALA A 40 -1.38 29.50 -17.75
C ALA A 40 -2.33 30.67 -17.43
N ILE A 41 -3.65 30.41 -17.34
CA ILE A 41 -4.65 31.44 -17.01
C ILE A 41 -4.42 32.06 -15.63
N ALA A 42 -3.84 31.31 -14.69
CA ALA A 42 -3.56 31.75 -13.32
C ALA A 42 -2.35 32.71 -13.21
N ALA A 43 -1.73 33.08 -14.33
CA ALA A 43 -0.69 34.10 -14.37
C ALA A 43 -1.21 35.44 -14.94
N ILE A 44 -2.52 35.54 -15.17
CA ILE A 44 -3.20 36.72 -15.71
C ILE A 44 -4.59 36.93 -15.08
N ASP A 45 -4.91 36.27 -13.95
CA ASP A 45 -6.24 36.31 -13.33
C ASP A 45 -6.38 37.40 -12.26
N GLY A 46 -5.29 38.06 -11.90
CA GLY A 46 -5.22 39.13 -10.92
C GLY A 46 -5.31 38.65 -9.47
N ASP A 47 -5.24 37.35 -9.21
CA ASP A 47 -5.27 36.77 -7.86
C ASP A 47 -3.84 36.51 -7.35
N PRO A 48 -3.38 37.18 -6.28
CA PRO A 48 -2.03 36.98 -5.75
C PRO A 48 -1.82 35.58 -5.12
N ASP A 49 -2.89 34.83 -4.87
CA ASP A 49 -2.84 33.49 -4.27
C ASP A 49 -2.83 32.37 -5.33
N THR A 50 -2.90 32.69 -6.62
CA THR A 50 -2.80 31.74 -7.73
C THR A 50 -1.50 31.96 -8.51
N TRP A 51 -1.06 30.93 -9.24
CA TRP A 51 0.13 31.02 -10.10
C TRP A 51 0.17 29.89 -11.10
N TRP A 52 0.73 30.16 -12.28
CA TRP A 52 1.17 29.09 -13.18
C TRP A 52 2.46 28.44 -12.65
N SER A 53 2.55 27.12 -12.80
CA SER A 53 3.76 26.36 -12.46
C SER A 53 3.95 25.14 -13.36
N PRO A 54 5.10 24.96 -14.05
CA PRO A 54 5.35 23.83 -14.96
C PRO A 54 5.66 22.50 -14.26
N GLY A 55 5.73 22.49 -12.93
CA GLY A 55 6.13 21.32 -12.13
C GLY A 55 7.64 21.09 -12.07
N PHE A 56 8.04 20.03 -11.37
CA PHE A 56 9.44 19.68 -11.13
C PHE A 56 10.25 19.46 -12.42
N LEU A 57 11.56 19.26 -12.29
CA LEU A 57 12.57 19.10 -13.37
C LEU A 57 13.18 20.44 -13.81
N GLY A 58 14.02 20.42 -14.85
CA GLY A 58 14.64 21.65 -15.36
C GLY A 58 13.58 22.66 -15.82
N GLN A 59 13.84 23.94 -15.56
CA GLN A 59 12.88 25.03 -15.77
C GLN A 59 13.17 25.89 -17.02
N ARG A 60 14.17 25.51 -17.81
CA ARG A 60 14.52 26.18 -19.07
C ARG A 60 13.54 25.81 -20.16
N ARG A 61 13.23 26.76 -21.06
CA ARG A 61 12.24 26.63 -22.15
C ARG A 61 10.80 26.43 -21.69
N GLU A 62 10.53 26.49 -20.39
CA GLU A 62 9.15 26.50 -19.90
C GLU A 62 8.49 27.82 -20.29
N TYR A 63 7.21 27.76 -20.68
CA TYR A 63 6.51 28.93 -21.20
C TYR A 63 5.05 28.96 -20.81
N VAL A 64 4.52 30.19 -20.79
CA VAL A 64 3.10 30.50 -20.87
C VAL A 64 2.84 31.25 -22.18
N ASP A 65 1.70 30.98 -22.78
CA ASP A 65 1.36 31.36 -24.15
C ASP A 65 -0.09 31.79 -24.25
N TYR A 66 -0.31 32.96 -24.84
CA TYR A 66 -1.62 33.61 -24.85
C TYR A 66 -1.99 34.09 -26.25
N VAL A 67 -3.25 33.87 -26.61
CA VAL A 67 -3.89 34.51 -27.75
C VAL A 67 -5.04 35.38 -27.23
N THR A 68 -5.08 36.63 -27.67
CA THR A 68 -6.14 37.60 -27.35
C THR A 68 -7.07 37.80 -28.53
N ALA A 69 -8.32 38.18 -28.25
CA ALA A 69 -9.32 38.48 -29.29
C ALA A 69 -8.95 39.71 -30.14
N GLU A 70 -8.35 40.72 -29.50
CA GLU A 70 -7.90 41.96 -30.13
C GLU A 70 -6.39 42.17 -29.89
N PRO A 71 -5.68 42.85 -30.81
CA PRO A 71 -4.26 43.13 -30.62
C PRO A 71 -3.99 43.99 -29.39
N ILE A 72 -3.02 43.59 -28.58
CA ILE A 72 -2.54 44.35 -27.42
C ILE A 72 -1.13 44.88 -27.69
N THR A 73 -0.76 45.96 -27.00
CA THR A 73 0.60 46.52 -27.08
C THR A 73 1.34 46.27 -25.78
N VAL A 74 2.46 45.58 -25.85
CA VAL A 74 3.32 45.26 -24.71
C VAL A 74 4.55 46.16 -24.74
N ASP A 75 4.66 47.07 -23.77
CA ASP A 75 5.87 47.87 -23.52
C ASP A 75 6.50 47.54 -22.15
N ARG A 76 5.72 46.99 -21.22
CA ARG A 76 6.11 46.66 -19.86
C ARG A 76 5.38 45.43 -19.32
N LEU A 77 5.96 44.82 -18.30
CA LEU A 77 5.38 43.74 -17.52
C LEU A 77 5.58 44.05 -16.04
N ALA A 78 4.52 44.02 -15.24
CA ALA A 78 4.61 43.98 -13.78
C ALA A 78 4.68 42.51 -13.32
N LEU A 79 5.77 41.83 -13.70
CA LEU A 79 5.94 40.39 -13.55
C LEU A 79 6.12 40.01 -12.07
N THR A 80 5.18 39.26 -11.51
CA THR A 80 5.22 38.72 -10.16
C THR A 80 5.56 37.24 -10.18
N VAL A 81 6.60 36.84 -9.45
CA VAL A 81 7.06 35.45 -9.32
C VAL A 81 7.22 35.05 -7.86
N LEU A 82 7.10 33.75 -7.58
CA LEU A 82 7.40 33.20 -6.25
C LEU A 82 8.90 33.21 -5.97
N ASN A 83 9.29 33.59 -4.75
CA ASN A 83 10.66 33.58 -4.25
C ASN A 83 10.72 33.17 -2.77
N ASP A 84 9.97 32.15 -2.39
CA ASP A 84 9.77 31.67 -1.01
C ASP A 84 10.86 30.69 -0.51
N GLY A 85 11.99 30.60 -1.21
CA GLY A 85 13.03 29.59 -0.95
C GLY A 85 12.61 28.14 -1.23
N ARG A 86 11.41 27.91 -1.77
CA ARG A 86 10.93 26.60 -2.21
C ARG A 86 10.79 26.54 -3.72
N HIS A 87 10.45 27.65 -4.37
CA HIS A 87 10.36 27.76 -5.82
C HIS A 87 11.68 28.22 -6.43
N SER A 88 12.00 27.69 -7.62
CA SER A 88 13.06 28.25 -8.46
C SER A 88 12.63 29.65 -8.96
N VAL A 89 13.60 30.52 -9.22
CA VAL A 89 13.31 31.90 -9.65
C VAL A 89 13.85 32.13 -11.05
N PRO A 90 13.02 32.52 -12.04
CA PRO A 90 13.50 32.88 -13.37
C PRO A 90 14.41 34.12 -13.32
N ARG A 91 15.39 34.18 -14.21
CA ARG A 91 16.39 35.25 -14.30
C ARG A 91 16.49 35.81 -15.71
N VAL A 92 16.25 34.99 -16.73
CA VAL A 92 16.24 35.44 -18.12
C VAL A 92 15.00 34.89 -18.80
N LEU A 93 14.20 35.80 -19.35
CA LEU A 93 12.95 35.52 -20.06
C LEU A 93 13.04 36.00 -21.49
N GLN A 94 12.34 35.33 -22.39
CA GLN A 94 12.07 35.77 -23.75
C GLN A 94 10.59 36.12 -23.85
N VAL A 95 10.30 37.37 -24.21
CA VAL A 95 8.95 37.87 -24.45
C VAL A 95 8.78 37.98 -25.95
N ALA A 96 7.93 37.12 -26.51
CA ALA A 96 7.57 37.10 -27.92
C ALA A 96 6.17 37.72 -28.08
N VAL A 97 6.04 38.72 -28.93
CA VAL A 97 4.77 39.37 -29.24
C VAL A 97 4.60 39.46 -30.75
N GLY A 98 3.48 39.00 -31.27
CA GLY A 98 3.22 39.02 -32.70
C GLY A 98 1.78 38.68 -33.03
N ASP A 99 1.54 38.35 -34.29
CA ASP A 99 0.25 37.87 -34.75
C ASP A 99 0.35 36.37 -35.01
N SER A 100 -0.74 35.64 -34.80
CA SER A 100 -0.84 34.18 -35.00
C SER A 100 -0.48 33.67 -36.40
N SER A 101 -0.19 34.56 -37.35
CA SER A 101 0.16 34.27 -38.74
C SER A 101 1.52 34.84 -39.20
N GLY A 102 2.24 35.58 -38.34
CA GLY A 102 3.50 36.25 -38.65
C GLY A 102 4.70 35.75 -37.82
N GLU A 103 5.88 36.35 -38.02
CA GLU A 103 7.01 36.16 -37.10
C GLU A 103 6.81 37.03 -35.84
N ASP A 104 6.94 36.43 -34.66
CA ASP A 104 6.88 37.17 -33.40
C ASP A 104 8.12 38.06 -33.22
N GLN A 105 7.92 39.26 -32.66
CA GLN A 105 8.99 40.09 -32.14
C GLN A 105 9.44 39.54 -30.80
N VAL A 106 10.63 38.95 -30.77
CA VAL A 106 11.21 38.36 -29.56
C VAL A 106 12.20 39.33 -28.90
N GLN A 107 12.01 39.59 -27.62
CA GLN A 107 12.92 40.39 -26.80
C GLN A 107 13.34 39.61 -25.55
N GLU A 108 14.64 39.61 -25.25
CA GLU A 108 15.18 38.99 -24.05
C GLU A 108 15.19 40.00 -22.90
N VAL A 109 14.71 39.57 -21.74
CA VAL A 109 14.64 40.36 -20.51
C VAL A 109 15.47 39.66 -19.45
N THR A 110 16.41 40.40 -18.83
CA THR A 110 17.15 39.93 -17.66
C THR A 110 16.56 40.53 -16.38
N LEU A 111 16.15 39.67 -15.44
CA LEU A 111 15.61 40.06 -14.15
C LEU A 111 16.75 40.27 -13.12
N PRO A 112 16.67 41.33 -12.31
CA PRO A 112 17.61 41.54 -11.21
C PRO A 112 17.66 40.37 -10.23
N ALA A 113 18.81 40.24 -9.55
CA ALA A 113 18.94 39.25 -8.50
C ALA A 113 18.08 39.60 -7.28
N ILE A 114 17.25 38.65 -6.83
CA ILE A 114 16.49 38.73 -5.58
C ILE A 114 16.83 37.54 -4.67
N ASP A 115 16.79 37.80 -3.36
CA ASP A 115 16.92 36.80 -2.30
C ASP A 115 15.60 36.07 -2.04
N ASP A 116 15.67 35.00 -1.26
CA ASP A 116 14.49 34.26 -0.81
C ASP A 116 13.78 34.98 0.35
N GLN A 117 12.46 34.82 0.40
CA GLN A 117 11.59 35.27 1.48
C GLN A 117 11.12 34.08 2.31
N GLU A 118 11.01 34.23 3.64
CA GLU A 118 10.70 33.11 4.53
C GLU A 118 9.24 32.64 4.48
N ALA A 119 8.30 33.54 4.16
CA ALA A 119 6.88 33.20 4.12
C ALA A 119 6.59 32.24 2.96
N ALA A 120 5.79 31.20 3.22
CA ALA A 120 5.37 30.28 2.18
C ALA A 120 4.61 31.02 1.07
N ASN A 121 4.90 30.70 -0.19
CA ASN A 121 4.36 31.37 -1.36
C ASN A 121 4.63 32.89 -1.39
N ALA A 122 5.64 33.38 -0.67
CA ALA A 122 6.09 34.76 -0.83
C ALA A 122 6.49 35.03 -2.28
N SER A 123 6.15 36.24 -2.75
CA SER A 123 6.33 36.66 -4.13
C SER A 123 7.03 38.02 -4.23
N HIS A 124 7.57 38.29 -5.42
CA HIS A 124 8.23 39.54 -5.75
C HIS A 124 7.80 40.03 -7.14
N THR A 125 7.48 41.31 -7.26
CA THR A 125 7.08 41.95 -8.52
C THR A 125 8.24 42.74 -9.13
N PHE A 126 8.64 42.35 -10.33
CA PHE A 126 9.59 43.06 -11.18
C PHE A 126 8.86 44.04 -12.10
N ASN A 127 9.34 45.28 -12.17
CA ASN A 127 8.92 46.23 -13.21
C ASN A 127 9.83 46.07 -14.43
N VAL A 128 9.41 45.23 -15.37
CA VAL A 128 10.13 44.95 -16.61
C VAL A 128 9.69 45.92 -17.69
N ARG A 129 10.65 46.46 -18.45
CA ARG A 129 10.39 47.26 -19.64
C ARG A 129 11.02 46.57 -20.84
N LEU A 130 10.28 46.47 -21.94
CA LEU A 130 10.81 45.98 -23.20
C LEU A 130 11.62 47.08 -23.89
N ASP A 131 12.67 46.69 -24.62
CA ASP A 131 13.52 47.64 -25.37
C ASP A 131 12.71 48.41 -26.42
N ARG A 132 11.69 47.74 -26.98
CA ARG A 132 10.75 48.31 -27.95
C ARG A 132 9.33 47.83 -27.64
N PRO A 133 8.32 48.71 -27.67
CA PRO A 133 6.93 48.27 -27.65
C PRO A 133 6.65 47.34 -28.84
N ALA A 134 5.93 46.27 -28.60
CA ALA A 134 5.48 45.32 -29.62
C ALA A 134 3.97 45.15 -29.52
N SER A 135 3.29 45.02 -30.67
CA SER A 135 1.84 44.87 -30.73
C SER A 135 1.44 43.64 -31.51
N GLY A 136 0.40 42.95 -31.07
CA GLY A 136 -0.13 41.75 -31.74
C GLY A 136 -1.17 41.02 -30.91
N THR A 137 -1.73 39.94 -31.46
CA THR A 137 -2.73 39.08 -30.77
C THR A 137 -2.12 37.89 -30.04
N HIS A 138 -0.82 37.65 -30.18
CA HIS A 138 -0.10 36.53 -29.60
C HIS A 138 1.00 37.04 -28.66
N VAL A 139 1.03 36.52 -27.43
CA VAL A 139 2.05 36.84 -26.43
C VAL A 139 2.54 35.55 -25.79
N ARG A 140 3.85 35.31 -25.87
CA ARG A 140 4.51 34.19 -25.19
C ARG A 140 5.63 34.68 -24.29
N VAL A 141 5.64 34.19 -23.05
CA VAL A 141 6.73 34.43 -22.10
C VAL A 141 7.41 33.09 -21.83
N THR A 142 8.68 32.98 -22.22
CA THR A 142 9.47 31.75 -22.14
C THR A 142 10.69 31.94 -21.25
N VAL A 143 11.02 30.99 -20.40
CA VAL A 143 12.32 30.96 -19.70
C VAL A 143 13.42 30.66 -20.71
N ALA A 144 14.41 31.55 -20.82
CA ALA A 144 15.45 31.43 -21.84
C ALA A 144 16.22 30.09 -21.75
N ASP A 145 16.67 29.60 -22.90
CA ASP A 145 17.42 28.35 -22.99
C ASP A 145 18.91 28.53 -22.70
N ARG A 146 19.26 28.94 -21.49
CA ARG A 146 20.64 29.14 -21.06
C ARG A 146 20.84 28.82 -19.59
N ALA A 147 22.08 28.49 -19.21
CA ALA A 147 22.38 27.93 -17.89
C ALA A 147 22.08 28.87 -16.71
N ASP A 148 22.18 30.17 -16.93
CA ASP A 148 21.92 31.26 -15.99
C ASP A 148 20.48 31.78 -16.04
N ALA A 149 19.59 31.17 -16.84
CA ALA A 149 18.20 31.63 -16.99
C ALA A 149 17.34 31.41 -15.73
N VAL A 150 17.78 30.57 -14.79
CA VAL A 150 17.03 30.20 -13.59
C VAL A 150 17.97 30.09 -12.40
N ARG A 151 17.58 30.67 -11.27
CA ARG A 151 18.14 30.33 -9.97
C ARG A 151 17.38 29.10 -9.45
N GLU A 152 17.99 27.93 -9.61
CA GLU A 152 17.36 26.67 -9.22
C GLU A 152 17.32 26.50 -7.69
N VAL A 153 16.15 26.12 -7.19
CA VAL A 153 15.98 25.53 -5.86
C VAL A 153 15.83 24.03 -6.05
N GLN A 154 16.41 23.23 -5.16
CA GLN A 154 16.36 21.76 -5.26
C GLN A 154 15.76 21.14 -4.00
N THR A 155 15.08 20.01 -4.18
CA THR A 155 14.59 19.16 -3.10
C THR A 155 14.94 17.70 -3.39
N LEU A 156 14.60 16.79 -2.48
CA LEU A 156 14.71 15.35 -2.71
C LEU A 156 13.40 14.80 -3.30
N ASP A 157 13.53 14.09 -4.41
CA ASP A 157 12.46 13.28 -4.98
C ASP A 157 12.11 12.15 -3.99
N TRP A 158 10.85 12.09 -3.57
CA TRP A 158 10.38 11.13 -2.56
C TRP A 158 10.53 9.66 -2.99
N ILE A 159 10.40 9.36 -4.29
CA ILE A 159 10.41 8.00 -4.82
C ILE A 159 11.85 7.49 -4.95
N THR A 160 12.74 8.35 -5.44
CA THR A 160 14.12 7.96 -5.80
C THR A 160 15.17 8.38 -4.78
N GLY A 161 14.84 9.34 -3.90
CA GLY A 161 15.78 9.97 -2.96
C GLY A 161 16.84 10.85 -3.63
N ARG A 162 16.71 11.15 -4.93
CA ARG A 162 17.67 11.96 -5.69
C ARG A 162 17.27 13.43 -5.67
N SER A 163 18.25 14.31 -5.88
CA SER A 163 17.97 15.74 -6.04
C SER A 163 17.10 15.98 -7.28
N ILE A 164 16.09 16.83 -7.14
CA ILE A 164 15.20 17.28 -8.22
C ILE A 164 15.01 18.79 -8.11
N VAL A 165 14.94 19.46 -9.26
CA VAL A 165 14.73 20.92 -9.34
C VAL A 165 13.27 21.24 -9.05
N MET A 166 13.06 22.21 -8.17
CA MET A 166 11.77 22.77 -7.81
C MET A 166 11.23 23.66 -8.93
N PRO A 167 9.91 23.69 -9.16
CA PRO A 167 9.33 24.52 -10.20
C PRO A 167 9.52 26.02 -9.96
N ILE A 168 9.43 26.81 -11.03
CA ILE A 168 9.08 28.24 -10.94
C ILE A 168 7.59 28.41 -10.64
N GLY A 169 7.22 29.58 -10.11
CA GLY A 169 5.83 30.04 -10.01
C GLY A 169 5.70 31.45 -10.56
N ILE A 170 4.92 31.63 -11.62
CA ILE A 170 4.56 32.96 -12.14
C ILE A 170 3.15 33.27 -11.62
N VAL A 171 3.09 34.21 -10.67
CA VAL A 171 1.84 34.66 -10.05
C VAL A 171 1.09 35.56 -11.01
N GLU A 172 1.78 36.54 -11.60
CA GLU A 172 1.14 37.50 -12.51
C GLU A 172 2.12 38.00 -13.56
N LEU A 173 1.70 38.13 -14.81
CA LEU A 173 2.51 38.78 -15.85
C LEU A 173 2.39 40.31 -15.79
N GLY A 174 1.24 40.82 -15.37
CA GLY A 174 1.00 42.27 -15.27
C GLY A 174 1.19 43.01 -16.58
N ILE A 175 0.72 42.44 -17.70
CA ILE A 175 0.70 43.05 -19.03
C ILE A 175 -0.63 43.76 -19.23
N GLU A 176 -0.59 45.04 -19.62
CA GLU A 176 -1.81 45.79 -19.91
C GLU A 176 -2.57 45.22 -21.11
N GLY A 177 -3.87 44.97 -20.95
CA GLY A 177 -4.72 44.36 -21.97
C GLY A 177 -4.69 42.82 -22.02
N LEU A 178 -3.81 42.18 -21.26
CA LEU A 178 -3.80 40.72 -21.09
C LEU A 178 -4.36 40.35 -19.72
N THR A 179 -5.63 39.99 -19.66
CA THR A 179 -6.31 39.65 -18.40
C THR A 179 -7.27 38.48 -18.63
N ALA A 180 -7.32 37.55 -17.68
CA ALA A 180 -8.24 36.42 -17.73
C ALA A 180 -9.70 36.92 -17.69
N PRO A 181 -10.60 36.29 -18.45
CA PRO A 181 -12.03 36.44 -18.21
C PRO A 181 -12.41 35.98 -16.78
N PRO A 182 -13.42 36.58 -16.15
CA PRO A 182 -13.85 36.17 -14.83
C PRO A 182 -14.36 34.72 -14.86
N LEU A 183 -13.86 33.89 -13.95
CA LEU A 183 -14.31 32.51 -13.82
C LEU A 183 -15.79 32.46 -13.39
N PRO A 184 -16.68 31.79 -14.16
CA PRO A 184 -18.07 31.65 -13.76
C PRO A 184 -18.17 30.92 -12.42
N ALA A 185 -19.00 31.40 -11.48
CA ALA A 185 -19.16 30.74 -10.17
C ALA A 185 -19.80 29.34 -10.26
N ARG A 186 -20.52 29.06 -11.35
CA ARG A 186 -21.23 27.81 -11.60
C ARG A 186 -20.98 27.34 -13.02
N MET A 187 -21.04 26.01 -13.19
CA MET A 187 -20.98 25.41 -14.51
C MET A 187 -22.19 25.81 -15.35
N ASP A 188 -21.97 25.84 -16.67
CA ASP A 188 -23.04 25.95 -17.64
C ASP A 188 -23.92 24.69 -17.62
N VAL A 189 -25.21 24.91 -17.34
CA VAL A 189 -26.24 23.87 -17.23
C VAL A 189 -26.86 23.49 -18.57
N SER A 190 -26.35 24.03 -19.69
CA SER A 190 -26.80 23.64 -21.02
C SER A 190 -26.61 22.14 -21.29
N CYS A 191 -27.42 21.61 -22.19
CA CYS A 191 -27.37 20.20 -22.56
C CYS A 191 -26.23 19.92 -23.53
N ARG A 192 -25.31 19.05 -23.12
CA ARG A 192 -24.12 18.68 -23.87
C ARG A 192 -24.26 17.25 -24.41
N PRO A 193 -24.19 17.04 -25.74
CA PRO A 193 -24.36 15.72 -26.33
C PRO A 193 -23.06 14.90 -26.36
N ASN A 194 -21.91 15.49 -26.08
CA ASN A 194 -20.59 14.91 -26.36
C ASN A 194 -19.95 14.15 -25.18
N LEU A 195 -20.71 13.78 -24.15
CA LEU A 195 -20.16 13.11 -22.96
C LEU A 195 -20.52 11.62 -22.84
N VAL A 196 -21.74 11.24 -23.24
CA VAL A 196 -22.24 9.87 -23.17
C VAL A 196 -22.93 9.51 -24.48
N GLU A 197 -22.63 8.33 -24.98
CA GLU A 197 -23.31 7.73 -26.13
C GLU A 197 -23.82 6.34 -25.78
N VAL A 198 -24.99 6.01 -26.32
CA VAL A 198 -25.60 4.68 -26.24
C VAL A 198 -25.82 4.19 -27.66
N ASP A 199 -25.15 3.08 -28.02
CA ASP A 199 -25.16 2.51 -29.37
C ASP A 199 -24.85 3.54 -30.47
N GLY A 200 -23.94 4.48 -30.18
CA GLY A 200 -23.54 5.57 -31.07
C GLY A 200 -24.50 6.76 -31.12
N THR A 201 -25.57 6.74 -30.33
CA THR A 201 -26.49 7.88 -30.18
C THR A 201 -26.13 8.70 -28.95
N PRO A 202 -25.85 10.01 -29.10
CA PRO A 202 -25.63 10.91 -27.98
C PRO A 202 -26.77 10.91 -26.96
N VAL A 203 -26.43 10.83 -25.68
CA VAL A 203 -27.35 11.07 -24.56
C VAL A 203 -26.97 12.43 -23.96
N PRO A 204 -27.74 13.50 -24.23
CA PRO A 204 -27.41 14.83 -23.73
C PRO A 204 -27.50 14.88 -22.20
N VAL A 205 -26.46 15.43 -21.59
CA VAL A 205 -26.38 15.62 -20.14
C VAL A 205 -26.10 17.07 -19.80
N SER A 206 -26.52 17.48 -18.61
CA SER A 206 -26.25 18.79 -18.03
C SER A 206 -25.38 18.61 -16.78
N LEU A 207 -24.47 19.54 -16.55
CA LEU A 207 -23.55 19.52 -15.43
C LEU A 207 -24.05 20.47 -14.34
N ARG A 208 -24.14 19.98 -13.10
CA ARG A 208 -24.59 20.76 -11.95
C ARG A 208 -23.52 20.77 -10.85
N GLY A 209 -23.06 21.97 -10.51
CA GLY A 209 -22.00 22.18 -9.52
C GLY A 209 -21.31 23.52 -9.71
N THR A 210 -20.27 23.77 -8.92
CA THR A 210 -19.45 24.98 -9.02
C THR A 210 -18.15 24.69 -9.76
N THR A 211 -17.61 25.70 -10.44
CA THR A 211 -16.26 25.64 -11.04
C THR A 211 -15.19 25.45 -9.97
N ALA A 212 -15.40 26.02 -8.77
CA ALA A 212 -14.54 25.80 -7.61
C ALA A 212 -14.50 24.32 -7.15
N ASP A 213 -15.63 23.60 -7.19
CA ASP A 213 -15.65 22.16 -6.90
C ASP A 213 -14.83 21.38 -7.94
N MET A 214 -14.98 21.71 -9.24
CA MET A 214 -14.20 21.09 -10.31
C MET A 214 -12.70 21.33 -10.18
N LEU A 215 -12.29 22.57 -9.91
CA LEU A 215 -10.88 22.94 -9.70
C LEU A 215 -10.28 22.21 -8.49
N ALA A 216 -11.09 21.99 -7.45
CA ALA A 216 -10.71 21.20 -6.28
C ALA A 216 -10.73 19.67 -6.53
N GLY A 217 -11.01 19.22 -7.76
CA GLY A 217 -11.12 17.80 -8.11
C GLY A 217 -12.30 17.08 -7.46
N ARG A 218 -13.32 17.82 -7.00
CA ARG A 218 -14.53 17.24 -6.41
C ARG A 218 -15.51 16.85 -7.52
N ALA A 219 -16.20 15.73 -7.31
CA ALA A 219 -17.22 15.27 -8.23
C ALA A 219 -18.36 16.28 -8.34
N VAL A 220 -18.75 16.58 -9.57
CA VAL A 220 -19.94 17.38 -9.89
C VAL A 220 -21.05 16.47 -10.40
N GLU A 221 -22.30 16.89 -10.20
CA GLU A 221 -23.45 16.07 -10.58
C GLU A 221 -23.65 16.15 -12.10
N VAL A 222 -23.84 14.99 -12.72
CA VAL A 222 -24.20 14.86 -14.13
C VAL A 222 -25.65 14.39 -14.17
N VAL A 223 -26.52 15.21 -14.73
CA VAL A 223 -27.94 14.89 -14.88
C VAL A 223 -28.28 14.68 -16.35
N ALA A 224 -29.11 13.68 -16.65
CA ALA A 224 -29.69 13.58 -17.98
C ALA A 224 -30.51 14.84 -18.25
N CYS A 225 -30.39 15.38 -19.46
CA CYS A 225 -31.26 16.46 -19.89
C CYS A 225 -32.71 15.99 -19.99
N PRO A 226 -33.69 16.92 -20.03
CA PRO A 226 -35.09 16.56 -20.25
C PRO A 226 -35.26 15.95 -21.65
N THR A 227 -35.04 14.65 -21.73
CA THR A 227 -35.33 13.80 -22.89
C THR A 227 -36.27 12.69 -22.43
N GLU A 228 -36.82 11.95 -23.39
CA GLU A 228 -37.49 10.69 -23.07
C GLU A 228 -36.53 9.77 -22.29
N ALA A 229 -37.07 8.96 -21.40
CA ALA A 229 -36.29 7.97 -20.67
C ALA A 229 -35.51 7.08 -21.64
N LEU A 230 -34.27 6.73 -21.29
CA LEU A 230 -33.44 5.86 -22.11
C LEU A 230 -34.09 4.47 -22.20
N SER A 231 -34.65 4.16 -23.36
CA SER A 231 -35.23 2.85 -23.66
C SER A 231 -34.16 1.93 -24.26
N LEU A 232 -33.78 0.90 -23.52
CA LEU A 232 -32.77 -0.06 -23.95
C LEU A 232 -33.44 -1.37 -24.38
N PRO A 233 -33.15 -1.89 -25.60
CA PRO A 233 -33.70 -3.16 -26.03
C PRO A 233 -33.11 -4.32 -25.21
N ALA A 234 -33.82 -5.44 -25.17
CA ALA A 234 -33.25 -6.66 -24.65
C ALA A 234 -32.04 -7.08 -25.51
N GLY A 235 -30.95 -7.47 -24.87
CA GLY A 235 -29.73 -7.92 -25.54
C GLY A 235 -28.52 -7.05 -25.22
N ARG A 236 -27.72 -6.74 -26.24
CA ARG A 236 -26.45 -6.01 -26.07
C ARG A 236 -26.65 -4.54 -26.43
N THR A 237 -26.30 -3.69 -25.48
CA THR A 237 -26.18 -2.23 -25.65
C THR A 237 -24.76 -1.83 -25.30
N THR A 238 -24.19 -0.90 -26.07
CA THR A 238 -22.88 -0.32 -25.83
C THR A 238 -23.04 1.08 -25.26
N LEU A 239 -22.60 1.27 -24.01
CA LEU A 239 -22.47 2.60 -23.42
C LEU A 239 -21.01 3.05 -23.55
N ARG A 240 -20.79 4.24 -24.10
CA ARG A 240 -19.46 4.83 -24.24
C ARG A 240 -19.45 6.22 -23.61
N THR A 241 -18.38 6.52 -22.89
CA THR A 241 -18.10 7.86 -22.39
C THR A 241 -16.96 8.45 -23.21
N THR A 242 -17.02 9.76 -23.45
CA THR A 242 -15.92 10.47 -24.10
C THR A 242 -14.77 10.59 -23.11
N ALA A 243 -13.54 10.32 -23.58
CA ALA A 243 -12.37 10.44 -22.72
C ALA A 243 -12.16 11.90 -22.31
N GLY A 244 -11.88 12.14 -21.02
CA GLY A 244 -11.72 13.49 -20.48
C GLY A 244 -10.59 14.28 -21.12
N SER A 245 -9.63 13.63 -21.78
CA SER A 245 -8.58 14.30 -22.57
C SER A 245 -9.13 15.20 -23.70
N PHE A 246 -10.35 14.94 -24.18
CA PHE A 246 -10.99 15.73 -25.24
C PHE A 246 -11.97 16.78 -24.71
N THR A 247 -12.52 16.57 -23.52
CA THR A 247 -13.65 17.38 -22.99
C THR A 247 -13.30 18.12 -21.70
N GLY A 248 -12.15 17.83 -21.09
CA GLY A 248 -11.78 18.27 -19.75
C GLY A 248 -12.56 17.56 -18.62
N LEU A 249 -13.43 16.61 -18.97
CA LEU A 249 -14.41 15.99 -18.08
C LEU A 249 -14.29 14.46 -18.15
N ASP A 250 -13.80 13.85 -17.07
CA ASP A 250 -13.83 12.39 -16.91
C ASP A 250 -15.15 11.99 -16.20
N LEU A 251 -15.97 11.16 -16.84
CA LEU A 251 -17.18 10.59 -16.21
C LEU A 251 -16.79 9.40 -15.31
N ASP A 252 -16.77 9.65 -14.01
CA ASP A 252 -16.37 8.66 -12.99
C ASP A 252 -17.43 7.58 -12.72
N ARG A 253 -18.71 7.96 -12.72
CA ARG A 253 -19.80 7.04 -12.41
C ARG A 253 -21.01 7.27 -13.29
N VAL A 254 -21.44 6.21 -13.97
CA VAL A 254 -22.70 6.14 -14.70
C VAL A 254 -23.62 5.16 -13.99
N VAL A 255 -24.83 5.59 -13.65
CA VAL A 255 -25.85 4.74 -13.00
C VAL A 255 -27.07 4.69 -13.90
N LEU A 256 -27.37 3.51 -14.44
CA LEU A 256 -28.62 3.25 -15.16
C LEU A 256 -29.64 2.71 -14.16
N ARG A 257 -30.78 3.38 -14.02
CA ARG A 257 -31.82 3.02 -13.04
C ARG A 257 -33.14 2.70 -13.72
N SER A 258 -33.77 1.64 -13.23
CA SER A 258 -35.14 1.28 -13.58
C SER A 258 -35.92 0.91 -12.31
N ALA A 259 -37.18 1.32 -12.27
CA ALA A 259 -38.14 0.87 -11.28
C ALA A 259 -38.56 -0.57 -11.57
N ALA A 260 -39.22 -1.21 -10.59
CA ALA A 260 -39.86 -2.50 -10.81
C ALA A 260 -40.77 -2.46 -12.05
N GLY A 261 -40.59 -3.43 -12.96
CA GLY A 261 -41.28 -3.46 -14.25
C GLY A 261 -40.60 -2.65 -15.37
N GLY A 262 -39.39 -2.13 -15.17
CA GLY A 262 -38.54 -1.58 -16.22
C GLY A 262 -38.81 -0.12 -16.61
N ARG A 263 -39.72 0.58 -15.91
CA ARG A 263 -39.91 2.03 -16.11
C ARG A 263 -38.69 2.80 -15.61
N ALA A 264 -38.43 3.98 -16.17
CA ALA A 264 -37.38 4.86 -15.67
C ALA A 264 -37.59 5.20 -14.19
N ASP A 265 -36.52 5.13 -13.40
CA ASP A 265 -36.48 5.62 -12.03
C ASP A 265 -35.67 6.92 -11.98
N VAL A 266 -36.34 8.02 -11.66
CA VAL A 266 -35.75 9.37 -11.57
C VAL A 266 -35.14 9.67 -10.21
N GLY A 267 -35.17 8.71 -9.28
CA GLY A 267 -34.57 8.85 -7.96
C GLY A 267 -33.04 8.88 -7.98
N ALA A 268 -32.46 9.45 -6.92
CA ALA A 268 -31.03 9.38 -6.62
C ALA A 268 -30.75 8.41 -5.47
N GLY A 269 -29.50 7.94 -5.32
CA GLY A 269 -29.08 7.08 -4.20
C GLY A 269 -29.16 5.57 -4.50
N THR A 270 -29.46 4.75 -3.50
CA THR A 270 -29.67 3.30 -3.69
C THR A 270 -31.06 3.03 -4.28
N ILE A 271 -31.24 1.90 -4.98
CA ILE A 271 -32.57 1.47 -5.48
C ILE A 271 -33.47 1.08 -4.31
N VAL A 272 -32.89 0.44 -3.30
CA VAL A 272 -33.57 0.09 -2.05
C VAL A 272 -33.28 1.19 -1.03
N THR A 273 -34.32 1.75 -0.40
CA THR A 273 -34.18 2.75 0.65
C THR A 273 -33.41 2.15 1.83
N ALA A 274 -32.35 2.84 2.28
CA ALA A 274 -31.59 2.41 3.45
C ALA A 274 -32.49 2.45 4.70
N THR A 275 -32.53 1.36 5.46
CA THR A 275 -33.22 1.30 6.76
C THR A 275 -32.28 1.77 7.87
N SER A 276 -32.82 2.45 8.88
CA SER A 276 -32.08 2.91 10.07
C SER A 276 -32.53 2.13 11.31
N PRO A 277 -31.72 2.02 12.38
CA PRO A 277 -32.17 1.43 13.64
C PRO A 277 -33.46 2.10 14.12
N GLY A 278 -34.51 1.31 14.40
CA GLY A 278 -35.83 1.82 14.77
C GLY A 278 -36.71 2.34 13.62
N ALA A 279 -36.18 2.36 12.38
CA ALA A 279 -36.91 2.67 11.16
C ALA A 279 -36.64 1.56 10.11
N GLY A 280 -37.26 0.40 10.34
CA GLY A 280 -37.16 -0.77 9.46
C GLY A 280 -35.95 -1.69 9.70
N ARG A 281 -35.13 -1.43 10.73
CA ARG A 281 -34.05 -2.32 11.18
C ARG A 281 -34.20 -2.66 12.67
N PRO A 282 -34.04 -3.94 13.08
CA PRO A 282 -34.04 -4.33 14.49
C PRO A 282 -32.92 -3.65 15.28
N ASP A 283 -33.14 -3.45 16.57
CA ASP A 283 -32.12 -2.96 17.50
C ASP A 283 -31.24 -4.12 17.97
N VAL A 284 -29.92 -3.97 17.88
CA VAL A 284 -28.95 -5.02 18.21
C VAL A 284 -28.04 -4.52 19.32
N ARG A 285 -28.07 -5.22 20.45
CA ARG A 285 -27.18 -4.96 21.59
C ARG A 285 -26.18 -6.11 21.72
N VAL A 286 -24.90 -5.77 21.74
CA VAL A 286 -23.83 -6.73 22.06
C VAL A 286 -23.81 -6.94 23.57
N ASP A 287 -24.11 -8.15 24.02
CA ASP A 287 -24.04 -8.56 25.43
C ASP A 287 -22.62 -8.84 25.87
N ARG A 288 -21.89 -9.59 25.03
CA ARG A 288 -20.52 -10.00 25.30
C ARG A 288 -19.81 -10.22 23.98
N GLU A 289 -18.58 -9.73 23.90
CA GLU A 289 -17.71 -9.95 22.77
C GLU A 289 -16.36 -10.49 23.24
N GLY A 290 -16.00 -11.66 22.71
CA GLY A 290 -14.70 -12.28 22.91
C GLY A 290 -14.08 -12.68 21.58
N ARG A 291 -12.86 -13.22 21.63
CA ARG A 291 -12.10 -13.58 20.42
C ARG A 291 -12.73 -14.68 19.57
N THR A 292 -13.57 -15.53 20.17
CA THR A 292 -14.14 -16.72 19.52
C THR A 292 -15.63 -16.89 19.79
N LYS A 293 -16.24 -15.94 20.49
CA LYS A 293 -17.66 -15.98 20.89
C LYS A 293 -18.21 -14.58 20.96
N ILE A 294 -19.43 -14.40 20.46
CA ILE A 294 -20.16 -13.14 20.56
C ILE A 294 -21.59 -13.47 20.95
N ASP A 295 -22.07 -12.84 22.01
CA ASP A 295 -23.44 -12.95 22.48
C ASP A 295 -24.14 -11.60 22.21
N LEU A 296 -25.30 -11.66 21.58
CA LEU A 296 -26.09 -10.50 21.17
C LEU A 296 -27.56 -10.68 21.60
N THR A 297 -28.23 -9.57 21.89
CA THR A 297 -29.69 -9.50 22.02
C THR A 297 -30.23 -8.60 20.93
N VAL A 298 -31.19 -9.09 20.14
CA VAL A 298 -31.89 -8.33 19.12
C VAL A 298 -33.32 -8.05 19.56
N THR A 299 -33.81 -6.82 19.39
CA THR A 299 -35.20 -6.45 19.71
C THR A 299 -35.87 -5.68 18.56
N GLY A 300 -37.20 -5.70 18.52
CA GLY A 300 -37.96 -4.99 17.47
C GLY A 300 -37.75 -5.56 16.06
N ALA A 301 -37.65 -6.89 15.94
CA ALA A 301 -37.60 -7.56 14.64
C ALA A 301 -39.00 -8.01 14.21
N ASP A 302 -39.75 -7.11 13.57
CA ASP A 302 -41.10 -7.40 13.07
C ASP A 302 -41.09 -8.34 11.85
N ASP A 303 -40.03 -8.26 11.04
CA ASP A 303 -39.77 -9.08 9.86
C ASP A 303 -38.44 -9.85 9.98
N ALA A 304 -38.23 -10.84 9.12
CA ALA A 304 -36.93 -11.52 9.00
C ALA A 304 -35.84 -10.52 8.59
N PHE A 305 -34.62 -10.70 9.11
CA PHE A 305 -33.53 -9.77 8.88
C PHE A 305 -32.19 -10.48 8.72
N TRP A 306 -31.25 -9.81 8.05
CA TRP A 306 -29.87 -10.29 7.94
C TRP A 306 -29.03 -9.78 9.10
N LEU A 307 -28.51 -10.71 9.91
CA LEU A 307 -27.44 -10.43 10.84
C LEU A 307 -26.10 -10.50 10.11
N VAL A 308 -25.34 -9.41 10.16
CA VAL A 308 -24.04 -9.30 9.48
C VAL A 308 -22.92 -9.18 10.53
N LEU A 309 -21.98 -10.12 10.50
CA LEU A 309 -20.72 -10.02 11.23
C LEU A 309 -19.68 -9.44 10.28
N GLY A 310 -19.27 -8.19 10.54
CA GLY A 310 -18.30 -7.41 9.76
C GLY A 310 -16.85 -7.90 9.83
N GLN A 311 -16.65 -9.22 9.81
CA GLN A 311 -15.37 -9.89 9.66
C GLN A 311 -15.38 -10.67 8.35
N SER A 312 -14.19 -10.93 7.79
CA SER A 312 -14.04 -11.71 6.56
C SER A 312 -14.84 -13.03 6.63
N HIS A 313 -15.54 -13.32 5.54
CA HIS A 313 -16.38 -14.49 5.39
C HIS A 313 -15.58 -15.76 5.64
N ASN A 314 -16.08 -16.60 6.55
CA ASN A 314 -15.43 -17.82 6.95
C ASN A 314 -16.43 -18.81 7.55
N THR A 315 -16.48 -20.01 6.98
CA THR A 315 -17.37 -21.10 7.40
C THR A 315 -17.06 -21.66 8.80
N GLY A 316 -15.97 -21.24 9.45
CA GLY A 316 -15.68 -21.57 10.84
C GLY A 316 -16.56 -20.83 11.87
N TRP A 317 -17.17 -19.70 11.49
CA TRP A 317 -18.17 -19.02 12.31
C TRP A 317 -19.54 -19.70 12.15
N THR A 318 -20.20 -19.94 13.27
CA THR A 318 -21.58 -20.45 13.31
C THR A 318 -22.44 -19.52 14.16
N ALA A 319 -23.73 -19.38 13.82
CA ALA A 319 -24.66 -18.56 14.58
C ALA A 319 -25.92 -19.34 14.96
N THR A 320 -26.43 -19.09 16.17
CA THR A 320 -27.72 -19.62 16.63
C THR A 320 -28.60 -18.50 17.13
N ALA A 321 -29.91 -18.54 16.83
CA ALA A 321 -30.92 -17.64 17.41
C ALA A 321 -31.88 -18.44 18.30
N ASP A 322 -32.04 -18.02 19.55
CA ASP A 322 -32.86 -18.70 20.58
C ASP A 322 -32.56 -20.21 20.67
N GLY A 323 -31.27 -20.56 20.53
CA GLY A 323 -30.77 -21.93 20.57
C GLY A 323 -30.97 -22.74 19.28
N LYS A 324 -31.56 -22.17 18.23
CA LYS A 324 -31.70 -22.82 16.92
C LYS A 324 -30.58 -22.40 15.99
N ASP A 325 -29.99 -23.37 15.29
CA ASP A 325 -28.96 -23.14 14.29
C ASP A 325 -29.51 -22.33 13.12
N LEU A 326 -28.80 -21.28 12.72
CA LEU A 326 -29.11 -20.44 11.57
C LEU A 326 -28.49 -20.98 10.28
N GLY A 327 -27.72 -22.06 10.36
CA GLY A 327 -27.04 -22.69 9.23
C GLY A 327 -25.68 -22.06 8.93
N GLU A 328 -25.13 -22.43 7.79
CA GLU A 328 -23.84 -21.91 7.33
C GLU A 328 -23.92 -20.40 7.05
N PRO A 329 -22.87 -19.63 7.37
CA PRO A 329 -22.82 -18.23 6.98
C PRO A 329 -22.89 -18.11 5.46
N ILE A 330 -23.58 -17.09 4.96
CA ILE A 330 -23.48 -16.68 3.56
C ILE A 330 -22.65 -15.40 3.43
N LEU A 331 -22.15 -15.14 2.22
CA LEU A 331 -21.39 -13.92 1.93
C LEU A 331 -22.35 -12.73 1.79
N VAL A 332 -22.21 -11.74 2.66
CA VAL A 332 -22.97 -10.48 2.62
C VAL A 332 -22.01 -9.31 2.41
N ASP A 333 -22.47 -8.25 1.74
CA ASP A 333 -21.69 -7.03 1.44
C ASP A 333 -20.34 -7.29 0.74
N GLY A 334 -20.21 -8.44 0.07
CA GLY A 334 -19.01 -8.84 -0.66
C GLY A 334 -17.82 -9.30 0.20
N TYR A 335 -17.92 -9.26 1.54
CA TYR A 335 -16.82 -9.70 2.41
C TYR A 335 -17.25 -10.34 3.73
N ALA A 336 -18.47 -10.10 4.21
CA ALA A 336 -18.88 -10.39 5.57
C ALA A 336 -19.58 -11.75 5.73
N ASN A 337 -19.68 -12.23 6.96
CA ASN A 337 -20.53 -13.39 7.30
C ASN A 337 -21.96 -12.90 7.55
N GLY A 338 -22.95 -13.56 6.96
CA GLY A 338 -24.36 -13.23 7.14
C GLY A 338 -25.23 -14.44 7.47
N TRP A 339 -26.24 -14.22 8.32
CA TRP A 339 -27.28 -15.20 8.63
C TRP A 339 -28.65 -14.53 8.59
N GLU A 340 -29.64 -15.21 8.02
CA GLU A 340 -31.03 -14.77 8.07
C GLU A 340 -31.61 -15.18 9.42
N VAL A 341 -32.09 -14.19 10.19
CA VAL A 341 -32.69 -14.38 11.49
C VAL A 341 -34.20 -14.18 11.37
N PRO A 342 -35.03 -15.11 11.85
CA PRO A 342 -36.49 -14.96 11.81
C PRO A 342 -36.98 -13.81 12.71
N PRO A 343 -38.20 -13.28 12.47
CA PRO A 343 -38.77 -12.22 13.29
C PRO A 343 -39.00 -12.65 14.74
N GLY A 344 -38.96 -11.68 15.66
CA GLY A 344 -39.13 -11.89 17.09
C GLY A 344 -39.02 -10.60 17.91
N GLN A 345 -39.72 -10.54 19.05
CA GLN A 345 -39.70 -9.36 19.93
C GLN A 345 -38.36 -9.19 20.66
N THR A 346 -37.77 -10.29 21.12
CA THR A 346 -36.46 -10.33 21.76
C THR A 346 -35.81 -11.66 21.41
N ILE A 347 -34.69 -11.61 20.71
CA ILE A 347 -33.98 -12.77 20.16
C ILE A 347 -32.58 -12.79 20.76
N SER A 348 -32.20 -13.89 21.40
CA SER A 348 -30.84 -14.12 21.86
C SER A 348 -30.03 -14.77 20.75
N VAL A 349 -29.00 -14.09 20.26
CA VAL A 349 -28.11 -14.62 19.22
C VAL A 349 -26.74 -14.95 19.80
N HIS A 350 -26.24 -16.15 19.49
CA HIS A 350 -24.89 -16.58 19.84
C HIS A 350 -24.09 -16.88 18.57
N LEU A 351 -22.91 -16.27 18.44
CA LEU A 351 -21.95 -16.56 17.39
C LEU A 351 -20.74 -17.24 18.02
N GLU A 352 -20.24 -18.30 17.39
CA GLU A 352 -19.09 -19.06 17.87
C GLU A 352 -18.13 -19.39 16.73
N TRP A 353 -16.84 -19.17 16.97
CA TRP A 353 -15.76 -19.67 16.13
C TRP A 353 -15.47 -21.13 16.51
N THR A 354 -16.09 -22.05 15.79
CA THR A 354 -16.06 -23.48 16.11
C THR A 354 -14.69 -24.14 15.97
N PRO A 355 -13.76 -23.73 15.05
CA PRO A 355 -12.43 -24.35 14.96
C PRO A 355 -11.61 -24.23 16.25
N GLN A 356 -11.91 -23.25 17.10
CA GLN A 356 -11.22 -23.11 18.39
C GLN A 356 -11.35 -24.36 19.28
N LYS A 357 -12.46 -25.11 19.17
CA LYS A 357 -12.69 -26.35 19.96
C LYS A 357 -11.61 -27.40 19.64
N VAL A 358 -11.24 -27.54 18.37
CA VAL A 358 -10.19 -28.48 17.92
C VAL A 358 -8.82 -28.03 18.44
N VAL A 359 -8.53 -26.73 18.39
CA VAL A 359 -7.28 -26.16 18.91
C VAL A 359 -7.15 -26.44 20.41
N TRP A 360 -8.20 -26.21 21.20
CA TRP A 360 -8.18 -26.50 22.63
C TRP A 360 -7.98 -27.99 22.93
N ALA A 361 -8.60 -28.89 22.18
CA ALA A 361 -8.38 -30.33 22.31
C ALA A 361 -6.92 -30.72 22.03
N ALA A 362 -6.32 -30.16 20.97
CA ALA A 362 -4.92 -30.40 20.62
C ALA A 362 -3.95 -29.84 21.68
N VAL A 363 -4.23 -28.68 22.26
CA VAL A 363 -3.45 -28.10 23.36
C VAL A 363 -3.54 -28.98 24.60
N ALA A 364 -4.74 -29.43 24.99
CA ALA A 364 -4.92 -30.32 26.13
C ALA A 364 -4.18 -31.65 25.94
N ALA A 365 -4.28 -32.24 24.75
CA ALA A 365 -3.53 -33.45 24.39
C ALA A 365 -2.01 -33.23 24.50
N SER A 366 -1.52 -32.09 24.01
CA SER A 366 -0.10 -31.75 24.10
C SER A 366 0.39 -31.65 25.54
N VAL A 367 -0.38 -30.98 26.41
CA VAL A 367 -0.08 -30.90 27.85
C VAL A 367 -0.05 -32.30 28.48
N LEU A 368 -1.03 -33.15 28.16
CA LEU A 368 -1.07 -34.53 28.63
C LEU A 368 0.17 -35.34 28.21
N PHE A 369 0.62 -35.21 26.95
CA PHE A 369 1.83 -35.87 26.48
C PHE A 369 3.10 -35.35 27.17
N VAL A 370 3.18 -34.05 27.44
CA VAL A 370 4.29 -33.48 28.23
C VAL A 370 4.29 -34.05 29.65
N LEU A 371 3.14 -34.09 30.31
CA LEU A 371 3.00 -34.67 31.65
C LEU A 371 3.35 -36.16 31.66
N LEU A 372 2.94 -36.93 30.64
CA LEU A 372 3.30 -38.33 30.49
C LEU A 372 4.81 -38.49 30.31
N ALA A 373 5.45 -37.66 29.48
CA ALA A 373 6.89 -37.68 29.30
C ALA A 373 7.62 -37.39 30.62
N LEU A 374 7.17 -36.39 31.39
CA LEU A 374 7.72 -36.07 32.71
C LEU A 374 7.50 -37.23 33.70
N ALA A 375 6.33 -37.85 33.71
CA ALA A 375 6.03 -39.01 34.54
C ALA A 375 6.95 -40.20 34.20
N LEU A 376 7.17 -40.49 32.91
CA LEU A 376 8.08 -41.54 32.46
C LEU A 376 9.55 -41.25 32.81
N VAL A 377 9.96 -39.98 32.85
CA VAL A 377 11.29 -39.56 33.31
C VAL A 377 11.43 -39.72 34.83
N ALA A 378 10.39 -39.35 35.59
CA ALA A 378 10.37 -39.43 37.04
C ALA A 378 10.09 -40.85 37.58
N TRP A 379 9.57 -41.75 36.74
CA TRP A 379 9.27 -43.14 37.13
C TRP A 379 10.58 -43.87 37.45
N PRO A 380 10.80 -44.29 38.71
CA PRO A 380 12.03 -44.96 39.08
C PRO A 380 12.12 -46.28 38.30
N ARG A 381 13.16 -46.41 37.46
CA ARG A 381 13.53 -47.71 36.91
C ARG A 381 13.84 -48.61 38.09
N ARG A 382 13.04 -49.67 38.30
CA ARG A 382 13.39 -50.75 39.23
C ARG A 382 14.78 -51.24 38.83
N ALA A 383 15.80 -50.84 39.57
CA ALA A 383 17.07 -51.50 39.55
C ALA A 383 16.81 -52.94 40.00
N GLY A 384 17.09 -53.91 39.13
CA GLY A 384 17.11 -55.30 39.55
C GLY A 384 18.07 -55.39 40.73
N ALA A 385 17.59 -55.91 41.86
CA ALA A 385 18.40 -56.19 43.03
C ALA A 385 19.48 -57.21 42.62
N GLY A 386 20.72 -56.73 42.45
CA GLY A 386 21.92 -57.55 42.31
C GLY A 386 22.64 -57.56 43.65
N GLY A 387 22.88 -58.76 44.18
CA GLY A 387 23.46 -59.02 45.50
C GLY A 387 24.89 -58.51 45.68
N GLU A 388 25.26 -58.46 46.96
CA GLU A 388 26.59 -58.15 47.50
C GLU A 388 27.67 -59.06 46.90
N ASP A 389 28.74 -58.46 46.38
CA ASP A 389 30.12 -58.97 46.52
C ASP A 389 31.15 -57.87 46.17
N ASP A 390 32.08 -57.65 47.08
CA ASP A 390 33.15 -56.65 47.04
C ASP A 390 34.23 -56.99 45.99
N GLN A 391 34.03 -56.55 44.75
CA GLN A 391 35.11 -56.41 43.76
C GLN A 391 35.29 -54.96 43.35
N TRP A 392 36.56 -54.56 43.28
CA TRP A 392 37.04 -53.22 42.94
C TRP A 392 36.51 -52.78 41.57
N LEU A 393 35.35 -52.12 41.56
CA LEU A 393 34.77 -51.51 40.35
C LEU A 393 35.62 -50.27 39.97
N PRO A 394 36.10 -50.15 38.72
CA PRO A 394 36.63 -48.90 38.22
C PRO A 394 35.61 -47.78 38.47
N LEU A 395 36.07 -46.60 38.87
CA LEU A 395 35.24 -45.40 39.12
C LEU A 395 34.29 -45.01 37.97
N ASP A 396 34.45 -45.64 36.81
CA ASP A 396 33.65 -45.49 35.60
C ASP A 396 32.48 -46.49 35.48
N ALA A 397 32.31 -47.48 36.36
CA ALA A 397 31.23 -48.47 36.27
C ALA A 397 29.89 -48.04 36.92
N ARG A 398 29.79 -46.82 37.47
CA ARG A 398 28.48 -46.21 37.74
C ARG A 398 27.94 -45.68 36.41
N PRO A 399 26.65 -45.88 36.06
CA PRO A 399 26.10 -45.35 34.80
C PRO A 399 26.46 -43.88 34.72
N SER A 400 27.36 -43.52 33.79
CA SER A 400 27.96 -42.18 33.83
C SER A 400 26.85 -41.15 33.71
N MET A 401 26.47 -40.53 34.83
CA MET A 401 25.70 -39.31 34.78
C MET A 401 26.52 -38.37 33.92
N ALA A 402 25.91 -37.83 32.86
CA ALA A 402 26.55 -36.85 32.01
C ALA A 402 27.12 -35.77 32.95
N GLN A 403 28.44 -35.61 32.99
CA GLN A 403 29.08 -34.52 33.72
C GLN A 403 29.20 -33.36 32.73
N PRO A 404 28.22 -32.42 32.72
CA PRO A 404 28.08 -31.43 31.64
C PRO A 404 29.28 -30.46 31.54
N PHE A 405 30.11 -30.37 32.57
CA PHE A 405 31.23 -29.40 32.64
C PHE A 405 32.62 -30.01 32.39
N ARG A 406 32.73 -31.27 31.97
CA ARG A 406 34.03 -31.82 31.56
C ARG A 406 34.32 -31.41 30.11
N PHE A 407 35.27 -30.49 29.92
CA PHE A 407 35.74 -30.04 28.60
C PHE A 407 36.10 -31.19 27.64
N GLY A 408 36.62 -32.31 28.16
CA GLY A 408 36.91 -33.50 27.38
C GLY A 408 35.69 -34.18 26.75
N ARG A 409 34.45 -33.92 27.21
CA ARG A 409 33.21 -34.40 26.59
C ARG A 409 32.64 -33.44 25.54
N LEU A 410 33.07 -32.18 25.49
CA LEU A 410 32.72 -31.27 24.39
C LEU A 410 33.43 -31.67 23.08
N LEU A 411 34.64 -32.20 23.22
CA LEU A 411 35.50 -32.53 22.08
C LEU A 411 35.29 -33.95 21.52
N ARG A 412 34.61 -34.83 22.26
CA ARG A 412 34.36 -36.21 21.82
C ARG A 412 33.11 -36.83 22.43
N TYR A 413 32.46 -37.69 21.66
CA TYR A 413 31.46 -38.62 22.17
C TYR A 413 32.13 -39.74 22.97
N ALA A 414 31.42 -40.24 23.99
CA ALA A 414 31.91 -41.29 24.88
C ALA A 414 31.01 -42.53 24.78
N GLY A 415 31.64 -43.71 24.71
CA GLY A 415 30.95 -45.00 24.59
C GLY A 415 31.37 -45.77 23.33
N PRO A 416 30.88 -47.01 23.16
CA PRO A 416 31.18 -47.84 22.00
C PRO A 416 30.46 -47.32 20.75
N ALA A 417 30.91 -47.79 19.58
CA ALA A 417 30.35 -47.38 18.30
C ALA A 417 28.81 -47.61 18.24
N PRO A 418 28.03 -46.60 17.81
CA PRO A 418 26.58 -46.72 17.65
C PRO A 418 26.16 -47.87 16.72
N SER A 419 24.99 -48.45 16.97
CA SER A 419 24.47 -49.56 16.15
C SER A 419 24.10 -49.10 14.73
N ARG A 420 24.08 -50.05 13.77
CA ARG A 420 23.64 -49.77 12.40
C ARG A 420 22.21 -49.22 12.34
N PHE A 421 21.33 -49.69 13.25
CA PHE A 421 19.98 -49.17 13.38
C PHE A 421 19.96 -47.70 13.82
N ALA A 422 20.73 -47.35 14.86
CA ALA A 422 20.84 -45.96 15.32
C ALA A 422 21.38 -45.04 14.21
N LEU A 423 22.37 -45.51 13.46
CA LEU A 423 22.89 -44.79 12.30
C LEU A 423 21.80 -44.53 11.24
N VAL A 424 21.13 -45.58 10.76
CA VAL A 424 20.12 -45.44 9.69
C VAL A 424 18.94 -44.60 10.17
N ALA A 425 18.43 -44.84 11.37
CA ALA A 425 17.28 -44.12 11.91
C ALA A 425 17.57 -42.64 12.13
N THR A 426 18.70 -42.28 12.75
CA THR A 426 19.05 -40.87 12.99
C THR A 426 19.35 -40.13 11.69
N VAL A 427 20.02 -40.76 10.72
CA VAL A 427 20.30 -40.15 9.42
C VAL A 427 19.00 -39.94 8.62
N ALA A 428 18.13 -40.95 8.54
CA ALA A 428 16.85 -40.84 7.85
C ALA A 428 15.94 -39.79 8.50
N ALA A 429 15.86 -39.76 9.84
CA ALA A 429 15.08 -38.76 10.57
C ALA A 429 15.64 -37.35 10.36
N SER A 430 16.97 -37.17 10.42
CA SER A 430 17.61 -35.86 10.20
C SER A 430 17.37 -35.35 8.78
N LEU A 431 17.42 -36.24 7.79
CA LEU A 431 17.12 -35.91 6.40
C LEU A 431 15.65 -35.51 6.22
N LEU A 432 14.73 -36.38 6.63
CA LEU A 432 13.29 -36.19 6.37
C LEU A 432 12.72 -35.01 7.15
N LEU A 433 13.01 -34.91 8.45
CA LEU A 433 12.52 -33.82 9.28
C LEU A 433 13.21 -32.50 8.94
N GLY A 434 14.53 -32.52 8.68
CA GLY A 434 15.26 -31.33 8.27
C GLY A 434 14.79 -30.80 6.90
N ALA A 435 14.55 -31.70 5.94
CA ALA A 435 14.03 -31.33 4.63
C ALA A 435 12.61 -30.77 4.70
N ALA A 436 11.73 -31.38 5.49
CA ALA A 436 10.35 -30.94 5.63
C ALA A 436 10.21 -29.61 6.41
N ALA A 437 11.02 -29.40 7.44
CA ALA A 437 10.90 -28.24 8.33
C ALA A 437 11.75 -27.02 7.90
N ILE A 438 12.90 -27.24 7.25
CA ILE A 438 13.87 -26.18 6.95
C ILE A 438 14.14 -26.06 5.45
N GLY A 439 14.25 -27.20 4.76
CA GLY A 439 14.46 -27.29 3.32
C GLY A 439 15.46 -28.36 2.91
N PRO A 440 15.53 -28.70 1.60
CA PRO A 440 16.27 -29.87 1.12
C PRO A 440 17.78 -29.79 1.40
N VAL A 441 18.38 -28.60 1.25
CA VAL A 441 19.83 -28.40 1.50
C VAL A 441 20.19 -28.55 2.99
N PRO A 442 19.50 -27.87 3.94
CA PRO A 442 19.64 -28.15 5.37
C PRO A 442 19.42 -29.61 5.76
N GLY A 443 18.41 -30.28 5.18
CA GLY A 443 18.15 -31.70 5.44
C GLY A 443 19.35 -32.60 5.07
N LEU A 444 19.96 -32.36 3.91
CA LEU A 444 21.18 -33.07 3.49
C LEU A 444 22.37 -32.75 4.40
N ALA A 445 22.55 -31.48 4.79
CA ALA A 445 23.62 -31.08 5.70
C ALA A 445 23.49 -31.74 7.08
N LEU A 446 22.27 -31.78 7.64
CA LEU A 446 21.97 -32.44 8.92
C LEU A 446 22.18 -33.96 8.83
N ALA A 447 21.79 -34.59 7.71
CA ALA A 447 22.03 -36.00 7.47
C ALA A 447 23.53 -36.33 7.40
N ALA A 448 24.31 -35.51 6.69
CA ALA A 448 25.77 -35.64 6.62
C ALA A 448 26.42 -35.43 7.99
N ALA A 449 25.98 -34.41 8.73
CA ALA A 449 26.43 -34.16 10.09
C ALA A 449 26.10 -35.34 11.02
N ALA A 450 24.92 -35.95 10.90
CA ALA A 450 24.53 -37.15 11.66
C ALA A 450 25.43 -38.35 11.34
N VAL A 451 25.73 -38.60 10.06
CA VAL A 451 26.68 -39.66 9.65
C VAL A 451 28.04 -39.44 10.31
N LEU A 452 28.58 -38.23 10.19
CA LEU A 452 29.90 -37.88 10.72
C LEU A 452 29.93 -37.97 12.26
N ALA A 453 28.87 -37.50 12.92
CA ALA A 453 28.72 -37.51 14.37
C ALA A 453 28.57 -38.93 14.95
N LEU A 454 27.94 -39.85 14.21
CA LEU A 454 27.75 -41.24 14.63
C LEU A 454 28.93 -42.16 14.27
N ARG A 455 29.81 -41.74 13.34
CA ARG A 455 30.97 -42.55 12.90
C ARG A 455 32.29 -42.13 13.52
N VAL A 456 32.46 -40.84 13.82
CA VAL A 456 33.74 -40.29 14.28
C VAL A 456 33.58 -39.77 15.71
N PRO A 457 34.18 -40.40 16.74
CA PRO A 457 34.03 -39.96 18.13
C PRO A 457 34.44 -38.51 18.36
N ARG A 458 35.44 -38.00 17.60
CA ARG A 458 36.00 -36.65 17.73
C ARG A 458 35.22 -35.55 17.00
N SER A 459 34.11 -35.87 16.32
CA SER A 459 33.36 -34.88 15.53
C SER A 459 32.30 -34.12 16.33
N ARG A 460 32.16 -34.37 17.63
CA ARG A 460 31.20 -33.67 18.51
C ARG A 460 31.26 -32.13 18.47
N PRO A 461 32.43 -31.47 18.32
CA PRO A 461 32.49 -30.01 18.13
C PRO A 461 31.64 -29.49 16.97
N LEU A 462 31.43 -30.31 15.93
CA LEU A 462 30.57 -29.95 14.79
C LEU A 462 29.16 -29.55 15.25
N LEU A 463 28.56 -30.29 16.18
CA LEU A 463 27.20 -30.05 16.64
C LEU A 463 27.17 -29.15 17.87
N THR A 464 28.05 -29.39 18.85
CA THR A 464 28.11 -28.63 20.11
C THR A 464 28.59 -27.19 19.94
N ILE A 465 29.51 -26.93 19.01
CA ILE A 465 30.05 -25.58 18.74
C ILE A 465 29.49 -25.03 17.43
N GLY A 466 29.39 -25.87 16.39
CA GLY A 466 28.92 -25.43 15.07
C GLY A 466 27.49 -24.91 15.07
N GLY A 467 26.57 -25.53 15.83
CA GLY A 467 25.21 -25.02 15.99
C GLY A 467 25.19 -23.61 16.61
N PRO A 468 25.72 -23.41 17.82
CA PRO A 468 25.80 -22.08 18.43
C PRO A 468 26.54 -21.03 17.59
N LEU A 469 27.65 -21.38 16.93
CA LEU A 469 28.37 -20.46 16.04
C LEU A 469 27.54 -20.04 14.83
N LEU A 470 26.81 -20.98 14.21
CA LEU A 470 25.94 -20.69 13.08
C LEU A 470 24.80 -19.76 13.50
N LEU A 471 24.20 -19.99 14.68
CA LEU A 471 23.17 -19.11 15.24
C LEU A 471 23.70 -17.70 15.53
N ALA A 472 24.88 -17.61 16.16
CA ALA A 472 25.54 -16.33 16.43
C ALA A 472 25.90 -15.59 15.14
N GLY A 473 26.34 -16.31 14.10
CA GLY A 473 26.60 -15.75 12.78
C GLY A 473 25.34 -15.19 12.12
N SER A 474 24.22 -15.92 12.18
CA SER A 474 22.92 -15.44 11.70
C SER A 474 22.48 -14.16 12.43
N ALA A 475 22.57 -14.14 13.76
CA ALA A 475 22.24 -12.96 14.56
C ALA A 475 23.18 -11.77 14.27
N GLY A 476 24.48 -12.04 14.14
CA GLY A 476 25.48 -11.03 13.79
C GLY A 476 25.23 -10.43 12.41
N PHE A 477 24.83 -11.24 11.42
CA PHE A 477 24.44 -10.76 10.10
C PHE A 477 23.21 -9.85 10.16
N LEU A 478 22.18 -10.21 10.93
CA LEU A 478 21.01 -9.36 11.16
C LEU A 478 21.42 -7.99 11.70
N VAL A 479 22.24 -7.97 12.77
CA VAL A 479 22.71 -6.74 13.42
C VAL A 479 23.55 -5.90 12.46
N PHE A 480 24.51 -6.52 11.76
CA PHE A 480 25.37 -5.82 10.80
C PHE A 480 24.56 -5.17 9.68
N ARG A 481 23.64 -5.92 9.06
CA ARG A 481 22.75 -5.43 8.01
C ARG A 481 21.86 -4.30 8.51
N GLN A 482 21.31 -4.41 9.71
CA GLN A 482 20.50 -3.34 10.29
C GLN A 482 21.33 -2.06 10.55
N LEU A 483 22.56 -2.19 11.03
CA LEU A 483 23.43 -1.05 11.32
C LEU A 483 23.96 -0.35 10.06
N VAL A 484 24.31 -1.12 9.02
CA VAL A 484 24.89 -0.58 7.78
C VAL A 484 23.81 -0.04 6.84
N SER A 485 22.72 -0.79 6.63
CA SER A 485 21.70 -0.47 5.63
C SER A 485 20.52 0.33 6.19
N ARG A 486 20.42 0.51 7.51
CA ARG A 486 19.37 1.29 8.20
C ARG A 486 17.96 0.96 7.69
N TYR A 487 17.66 -0.33 7.59
CA TYR A 487 16.36 -0.78 7.07
C TYR A 487 15.20 -0.20 7.90
N PRO A 488 14.13 0.27 7.24
CA PRO A 488 12.98 0.86 7.91
C PRO A 488 12.25 -0.18 8.78
N THR A 489 11.74 0.27 9.93
CA THR A 489 10.92 -0.55 10.82
C THR A 489 9.47 -0.54 10.32
N GLY A 490 9.10 -1.53 9.50
CA GLY A 490 7.75 -1.71 8.96
C GLY A 490 7.37 -3.19 8.84
N PHE A 491 6.17 -3.49 8.34
CA PHE A 491 5.67 -4.87 8.18
C PHE A 491 6.60 -5.75 7.32
N ASP A 492 7.30 -5.15 6.36
CA ASP A 492 8.22 -5.87 5.47
C ASP A 492 9.59 -6.14 6.09
N TRP A 493 9.87 -5.64 7.30
CA TRP A 493 11.19 -5.77 7.94
C TRP A 493 11.75 -7.21 7.97
N PRO A 494 10.97 -8.26 8.27
CA PRO A 494 11.46 -9.65 8.23
C PRO A 494 11.90 -10.12 6.84
N THR A 495 11.32 -9.57 5.77
CA THR A 495 11.60 -9.98 4.38
C THR A 495 13.02 -9.65 3.95
N TYR A 496 13.62 -8.59 4.53
CA TYR A 496 15.02 -8.24 4.26
C TYR A 496 16.02 -9.28 4.80
N TYR A 497 15.58 -10.28 5.57
CA TYR A 497 16.43 -11.24 6.26
C TYR A 497 16.12 -12.70 5.92
N GLU A 498 15.38 -12.95 4.84
CA GLU A 498 15.00 -14.31 4.43
C GLU A 498 16.20 -15.26 4.30
N VAL A 499 17.34 -14.74 3.83
CA VAL A 499 18.58 -15.52 3.64
C VAL A 499 19.13 -16.14 4.93
N VAL A 500 18.84 -15.58 6.10
CA VAL A 500 19.32 -16.14 7.39
C VAL A 500 18.33 -17.10 8.05
N HIS A 501 17.13 -17.26 7.49
CA HIS A 501 16.11 -18.15 8.05
C HIS A 501 16.57 -19.61 8.08
N GLN A 502 17.02 -20.15 6.95
CA GLN A 502 17.48 -21.54 6.86
C GLN A 502 18.73 -21.81 7.73
N PRO A 503 19.79 -20.97 7.72
CA PRO A 503 20.92 -21.11 8.63
C PRO A 503 20.54 -21.14 10.12
N ALA A 504 19.64 -20.24 10.56
CA ALA A 504 19.24 -20.15 11.96
C ALA A 504 18.50 -21.41 12.43
N TRP A 505 17.57 -21.93 11.64
CA TRP A 505 16.88 -23.18 11.96
C TRP A 505 17.80 -24.41 11.85
N THR A 506 18.75 -24.41 10.90
CA THR A 506 19.77 -25.45 10.82
C THR A 506 20.61 -25.51 12.09
N ALA A 507 20.97 -24.34 12.66
CA ALA A 507 21.69 -24.25 13.92
C ALA A 507 20.93 -24.90 15.09
N VAL A 508 19.63 -24.61 15.22
CA VAL A 508 18.75 -25.22 16.24
C VAL A 508 18.68 -26.74 16.06
N ALA A 509 18.51 -27.21 14.82
CA ALA A 509 18.48 -28.63 14.53
C ALA A 509 19.80 -29.35 14.83
N MET A 510 20.96 -28.70 14.60
CA MET A 510 22.27 -29.23 14.97
C MET A 510 22.42 -29.43 16.49
N ILE A 511 21.91 -28.49 17.29
CA ILE A 511 21.91 -28.59 18.76
C ILE A 511 21.03 -29.77 19.21
N ALA A 512 19.83 -29.90 18.64
CA ALA A 512 18.94 -31.03 18.94
C ALA A 512 19.56 -32.37 18.52
N LEU A 513 20.24 -32.39 17.37
CA LEU A 513 20.94 -33.57 16.86
C LEU A 513 22.10 -34.00 17.77
N ASP A 514 22.85 -33.07 18.37
CA ASP A 514 23.91 -33.42 19.35
C ASP A 514 23.34 -34.28 20.48
N VAL A 515 22.18 -33.88 21.02
CA VAL A 515 21.52 -34.60 22.11
C VAL A 515 21.14 -36.02 21.69
N VAL A 516 20.61 -36.19 20.47
CA VAL A 516 20.24 -37.50 19.93
C VAL A 516 21.47 -38.37 19.73
N VAL A 517 22.53 -37.83 19.11
CA VAL A 517 23.76 -38.56 18.81
C VAL A 517 24.50 -38.95 20.10
N ASP A 518 24.61 -38.06 21.08
CA ASP A 518 25.22 -38.35 22.38
C ASP A 518 24.52 -39.55 23.06
N ARG A 519 23.18 -39.63 22.95
CA ARG A 519 22.42 -40.80 23.44
C ARG A 519 22.71 -42.08 22.66
N CYS A 520 22.97 -42.01 21.37
CA CYS A 520 23.36 -43.17 20.57
C CYS A 520 24.71 -43.75 21.00
N TRP A 521 25.69 -42.89 21.33
CA TRP A 521 27.00 -43.31 21.84
C TRP A 521 26.93 -43.88 23.27
N LEU A 522 26.04 -43.34 24.12
CA LEU A 522 25.87 -43.80 25.50
C LEU A 522 25.07 -45.12 25.65
N ARG A 523 24.32 -45.55 24.63
CA ARG A 523 23.36 -46.68 24.70
C ARG A 523 23.96 -48.08 24.87
N ARG A 524 25.28 -48.26 24.76
CA ARG A 524 25.95 -49.58 24.82
C ARG A 524 27.06 -49.68 25.86
N TRP A 525 27.06 -48.85 26.89
CA TRP A 525 28.01 -48.95 27.98
C TRP A 525 27.58 -50.01 29.01
N TRP A 526 27.43 -51.26 28.56
CA TRP A 526 27.32 -52.45 29.39
C TRP A 526 28.50 -53.37 29.02
N PRO A 527 29.33 -53.85 29.97
CA PRO A 527 30.41 -54.75 29.64
C PRO A 527 29.85 -56.03 29.00
N THR A 528 30.39 -56.43 27.85
CA THR A 528 30.24 -57.80 27.31
C THR A 528 31.55 -58.55 27.52
N GLU A 529 31.51 -59.87 27.65
CA GLU A 529 32.65 -60.75 28.01
C GLU A 529 33.90 -60.55 27.12
N ASP A 530 33.75 -60.03 25.91
CA ASP A 530 34.84 -59.76 24.96
C ASP A 530 35.42 -58.34 25.02
N SER A 531 35.16 -57.57 26.09
CA SER A 531 35.72 -56.21 26.22
C SER A 531 37.18 -56.30 26.67
N PRO A 532 38.16 -55.80 25.89
CA PRO A 532 39.57 -55.86 26.28
C PRO A 532 39.82 -55.05 27.56
N THR A 533 40.58 -55.64 28.48
CA THR A 533 40.97 -55.12 29.80
C THR A 533 41.77 -53.83 29.74
#